data_AF-A0A221UZI6-F1
#
_entry.id   AF-A0A221UZI6-F1
#
_cell.length_a   1.000
_cell.length_b   1.000
_cell.length_c   1.000
_cell.angle_alpha   90.00
_cell.angle_beta   90.00
_cell.angle_gamma   90.00
#
_symmetry.space_group_name_H-M   'P 1'
#
loop_
_entity.id
_entity.type
_entity.pdbx_description
1 polymer ?
#
loop_
_entity_poly.entity_id
_entity_poly.type
_entity_poly.pdbx_seq_one_letter_code
_entity_poly.pdbx_strand_id
1 'polypeptide(L)'
;MSERLMSKKKPAFPVNKKLDAYLEHYSRKIEIPIFYEDLLRFSGSIVVYDSNEEDTLWVRVYYSEFDRTEIDISLKKVYSILHSDGSDSIFPFLNVDAVDYCTFGNSKPFRIKVRNILNDNFTYFYVKRTDASRIYGLELEHMLSPYNLNFLVYGDTLIEEHIAGIPGDVFIKDFLPKCNESEKSQLAKEFVKFNERCMIRLLGDMRSYNYVIVPTHDFDHVVYKIRAIDFDQQCYEGKLKVYRPQFFKENYKMVMLVKEKLQRNSVDQYKIEERSIVAKRILSSGNRIKRLISIVKTDDISNDDNIAALSQHIYDLTGDIDFKKCKTMGEVLALALDFVKRNYEDVSMKQIIENKINL
;
A
#
# COMPACT_ATOMS: atom_id res chain seq x y z
N MET A 1 -25.31 3.05 -18.41
CA MET A 1 -23.86 3.15 -18.63
C MET A 1 -23.16 2.97 -17.29
N SER A 2 -22.20 2.04 -17.18
CA SER A 2 -21.42 1.84 -15.95
C SER A 2 -20.51 3.04 -15.73
N GLU A 3 -20.82 3.91 -14.78
CA GLU A 3 -19.95 5.03 -14.38
C GLU A 3 -18.55 4.49 -14.03
N ARG A 4 -17.49 5.05 -14.61
CA ARG A 4 -16.10 4.68 -14.25
C ARG A 4 -15.81 5.18 -12.83
N LEU A 5 -15.32 4.28 -11.96
CA LEU A 5 -14.95 4.60 -10.58
C LEU A 5 -13.83 5.64 -10.51
N MET A 6 -12.86 5.55 -11.42
CA MET A 6 -11.79 6.53 -11.58
C MET A 6 -11.88 7.14 -12.98
N SER A 7 -11.87 8.46 -13.07
CA SER A 7 -12.14 9.18 -14.32
C SER A 7 -10.91 9.90 -14.88
N LYS A 8 -9.94 10.27 -14.04
CA LYS A 8 -8.76 11.04 -14.41
C LYS A 8 -7.50 10.41 -13.82
N LYS A 9 -6.41 10.46 -14.58
CA LYS A 9 -5.10 10.01 -14.12
C LYS A 9 -4.55 11.00 -13.08
N LYS A 10 -4.09 10.47 -11.93
CA LYS A 10 -3.45 11.27 -10.88
C LYS A 10 -2.12 11.84 -11.36
N PRO A 11 -1.82 13.14 -11.17
CA PRO A 11 -0.48 13.68 -11.37
C PRO A 11 0.48 13.17 -10.28
N ALA A 12 1.79 13.25 -10.52
CA ALA A 12 2.77 13.01 -9.48
C ALA A 12 2.90 14.27 -8.61
N PHE A 13 2.88 14.11 -7.28
CA PHE A 13 3.02 15.21 -6.34
C PHE A 13 4.44 15.26 -5.78
N PRO A 14 5.11 16.43 -5.78
CA PRO A 14 6.48 16.54 -5.32
C PRO A 14 6.58 16.40 -3.79
N VAL A 15 7.69 15.87 -3.30
CA VAL A 15 8.00 15.85 -1.87
C VAL A 15 8.34 17.27 -1.41
N ASN A 16 7.48 17.86 -0.58
CA ASN A 16 7.74 19.20 -0.04
C ASN A 16 8.79 19.18 1.09
N LYS A 17 9.34 20.36 1.43
CA LYS A 17 10.40 20.50 2.45
C LYS A 17 10.02 19.95 3.83
N LYS A 18 8.75 20.03 4.22
CA LYS A 18 8.30 19.52 5.54
C LYS A 18 8.24 18.00 5.54
N LEU A 19 7.77 17.39 4.45
CA LEU A 19 7.77 15.94 4.28
C LEU A 19 9.19 15.40 4.19
N ASP A 20 10.08 16.07 3.45
CA ASP A 20 11.50 15.72 3.37
C ASP A 20 12.18 15.71 4.76
N ALA A 21 11.97 16.77 5.56
CA ALA A 21 12.49 16.84 6.94
C ALA A 21 11.88 15.75 7.85
N TYR A 22 10.61 15.37 7.62
CA TYR A 22 9.99 14.24 8.33
C TYR A 22 10.67 12.92 7.97
N LEU A 23 10.96 12.70 6.68
CA LEU A 23 11.62 11.49 6.21
C LEU A 23 13.02 11.37 6.80
N GLU A 24 13.77 12.46 6.87
CA GLU A 24 15.07 12.52 7.57
C GLU A 24 14.94 12.19 9.06
N HIS A 25 13.98 12.81 9.75
CA HIS A 25 13.77 12.59 11.19
C HIS A 25 13.43 11.13 11.55
N TYR A 26 12.72 10.42 10.67
CA TYR A 26 12.32 9.02 10.87
C TYR A 26 13.19 8.00 10.12
N SER A 27 14.42 8.39 9.74
CA SER A 27 15.40 7.52 9.06
C SER A 27 14.86 6.88 7.77
N ARG A 28 13.95 7.57 7.08
CA ARG A 28 13.45 7.22 5.75
C ARG A 28 14.25 7.89 4.64
N LYS A 29 14.98 8.96 4.96
CA LYS A 29 15.88 9.65 4.02
C LYS A 29 17.30 9.15 4.23
N ILE A 30 17.89 8.62 3.17
CA ILE A 30 19.31 8.24 3.15
C ILE A 30 19.87 8.61 1.78
N GLU A 31 21.11 9.06 1.73
CA GLU A 31 21.81 9.21 0.45
C GLU A 31 21.90 7.83 -0.21
N ILE A 32 21.15 7.63 -1.28
CA ILE A 32 21.15 6.40 -2.06
C ILE A 32 22.21 6.52 -3.15
N PRO A 33 22.94 5.43 -3.45
CA PRO A 33 23.99 5.43 -4.46
C PRO A 33 23.45 5.34 -5.90
N ILE A 34 22.13 5.27 -6.08
CA ILE A 34 21.50 5.12 -7.40
C ILE A 34 20.16 5.85 -7.47
N PHE A 35 19.99 6.66 -8.50
CA PHE A 35 18.74 7.34 -8.82
C PHE A 35 17.94 6.57 -9.87
N TYR A 36 16.65 6.89 -9.96
CA TYR A 36 15.77 6.35 -10.98
C TYR A 36 16.29 6.65 -12.40
N GLU A 37 16.83 7.87 -12.60
CA GLU A 37 17.42 8.35 -13.84
C GLU A 37 18.63 7.51 -14.28
N ASP A 38 19.43 7.03 -13.32
CA ASP A 38 20.60 6.20 -13.62
C ASP A 38 20.20 4.86 -14.26
N LEU A 39 19.07 4.29 -13.80
CA LEU A 39 18.52 3.04 -14.33
C LEU A 39 17.87 3.23 -15.71
N LEU A 40 17.55 4.45 -16.13
CA LEU A 40 17.06 4.73 -17.48
C LEU A 40 18.17 4.68 -18.54
N ARG A 41 19.44 4.58 -18.15
CA ARG A 41 20.61 4.54 -19.06
C ARG A 41 20.80 3.18 -19.78
N PHE A 42 19.83 2.27 -19.70
CA PHE A 42 19.96 0.95 -20.31
C PHE A 42 20.11 1.01 -21.84
N SER A 43 20.92 0.12 -22.41
CA SER A 43 21.27 0.08 -23.83
C SER A 43 20.35 -0.84 -24.66
N GLY A 44 19.61 -1.73 -23.99
CA GLY A 44 18.67 -2.64 -24.64
C GLY A 44 17.78 -3.35 -23.64
N SER A 45 16.76 -4.06 -24.13
CA SER A 45 15.84 -4.80 -23.28
C SER A 45 15.21 -6.00 -24.00
N ILE A 46 14.75 -6.99 -23.24
CA ILE A 46 13.93 -8.10 -23.73
C ILE A 46 12.63 -8.22 -22.94
N VAL A 47 11.56 -8.70 -23.57
CA VAL A 47 10.28 -8.94 -22.89
C VAL A 47 10.43 -10.05 -21.86
N VAL A 48 9.82 -9.86 -20.68
CA VAL A 48 9.71 -10.90 -19.66
C VAL A 48 8.35 -11.57 -19.81
N TYR A 49 8.36 -12.86 -20.09
CA TYR A 49 7.16 -13.68 -20.14
C TYR A 49 6.93 -14.40 -18.81
N ASP A 50 5.67 -14.66 -18.48
CA ASP A 50 5.32 -15.50 -17.34
C ASP A 50 5.49 -17.00 -17.66
N SER A 51 5.12 -17.88 -16.72
CA SER A 51 5.22 -19.33 -16.91
C SER A 51 4.31 -19.90 -18.00
N ASN A 52 3.35 -19.11 -18.49
CA ASN A 52 2.39 -19.48 -19.52
C ASN A 52 2.72 -18.82 -20.88
N GLU A 53 3.90 -18.21 -21.00
CA GLU A 53 4.33 -17.44 -22.17
C GLU A 53 3.48 -16.18 -22.44
N GLU A 54 2.78 -15.66 -21.41
CA GLU A 54 2.06 -14.40 -21.50
C GLU A 54 2.99 -13.21 -21.19
N ASP A 55 2.84 -12.12 -21.95
CA ASP A 55 3.61 -10.89 -21.75
C ASP A 55 3.29 -10.26 -20.39
N THR A 56 4.29 -10.10 -19.53
CA THR A 56 4.13 -9.53 -18.19
C THR A 56 4.06 -8.01 -18.18
N LEU A 57 4.29 -7.35 -19.32
CA LEU A 57 4.48 -5.89 -19.49
C LEU A 57 5.77 -5.35 -18.85
N TRP A 58 6.61 -6.24 -18.31
CA TRP A 58 7.96 -5.94 -17.86
C TRP A 58 8.97 -6.28 -18.95
N VAL A 59 9.98 -5.43 -19.10
CA VAL A 59 11.13 -5.70 -19.95
C VAL A 59 12.38 -5.80 -19.08
N ARG A 60 13.17 -6.85 -19.27
CA ARG A 60 14.48 -6.96 -18.63
C ARG A 60 15.45 -6.07 -19.37
N VAL A 61 16.06 -5.13 -18.67
CA VAL A 61 16.98 -4.15 -19.25
C VAL A 61 18.43 -4.59 -19.08
N TYR A 62 19.28 -4.15 -20.01
CA TYR A 62 20.71 -4.42 -20.00
C TYR A 62 21.48 -3.11 -20.18
N TYR A 63 22.58 -2.99 -19.45
CA TYR A 63 23.45 -1.82 -19.45
C TYR A 63 24.76 -2.15 -20.18
N SER A 64 25.48 -1.10 -20.61
CA SER A 64 26.86 -1.26 -21.10
C SER A 64 27.74 -1.89 -20.01
N GLU A 65 28.85 -2.53 -20.37
CA GLU A 65 29.74 -3.14 -19.37
C GLU A 65 30.26 -2.11 -18.34
N PHE A 66 30.45 -0.87 -18.79
CA PHE A 66 30.86 0.24 -17.94
C PHE A 66 29.77 0.60 -16.93
N ASP A 67 28.55 0.90 -17.41
CA ASP A 67 27.44 1.30 -16.53
C ASP A 67 27.01 0.16 -15.60
N ARG A 68 27.04 -1.08 -16.10
CA ARG A 68 26.61 -2.27 -15.34
C ARG A 68 27.40 -2.43 -14.05
N THR A 69 28.71 -2.21 -14.07
CA THR A 69 29.54 -2.38 -12.88
C THR A 69 29.16 -1.40 -11.78
N GLU A 70 28.97 -0.13 -12.15
CA GLU A 70 28.54 0.94 -11.25
C GLU A 70 27.13 0.69 -10.69
N ILE A 71 26.19 0.35 -11.58
CA ILE A 71 24.79 0.08 -11.23
C ILE A 71 24.69 -1.14 -10.31
N ASP A 72 25.37 -2.24 -10.62
CA ASP A 72 25.30 -3.46 -9.81
C ASP A 72 25.85 -3.22 -8.40
N ILE A 73 26.96 -2.48 -8.25
CA ILE A 73 27.50 -2.11 -6.92
C ILE A 73 26.48 -1.27 -6.16
N SER A 74 25.88 -0.28 -6.82
CA SER A 74 24.92 0.62 -6.18
C SER A 74 23.63 -0.11 -5.76
N LEU A 75 23.13 -1.04 -6.58
CA LEU A 75 21.98 -1.88 -6.24
C LEU A 75 22.28 -2.85 -5.09
N LYS A 76 23.50 -3.40 -5.01
CA LYS A 76 23.95 -4.21 -3.84
C LYS A 76 24.02 -3.37 -2.56
N LYS A 77 24.46 -2.12 -2.66
CA LYS A 77 24.47 -1.19 -1.52
C LYS A 77 23.06 -0.88 -1.04
N VAL A 78 22.13 -0.61 -1.95
CA VAL A 78 20.70 -0.45 -1.62
C VAL A 78 20.15 -1.69 -0.91
N TYR A 79 20.44 -2.88 -1.41
CA TYR A 79 20.06 -4.12 -0.75
C TYR A 79 20.61 -4.20 0.69
N SER A 80 21.90 -3.87 0.88
CA SER A 80 22.56 -3.89 2.18
C SER A 80 21.92 -2.90 3.17
N ILE A 81 21.56 -1.70 2.71
CA ILE A 81 20.88 -0.69 3.53
C ILE A 81 19.48 -1.15 3.93
N LEU A 82 18.73 -1.78 3.01
CA LEU A 82 17.36 -2.23 3.29
C LEU A 82 17.33 -3.46 4.21
N HIS A 83 18.24 -4.42 4.05
CA HIS A 83 18.11 -5.76 4.67
C HIS A 83 19.25 -6.13 5.62
N SER A 84 20.28 -5.28 5.76
CA SER A 84 21.47 -5.55 6.56
C SER A 84 21.92 -4.30 7.33
N ASP A 85 23.18 -4.27 7.77
CA ASP A 85 23.80 -3.16 8.48
C ASP A 85 24.29 -2.04 7.56
N GLY A 86 24.01 -2.12 6.25
CA GLY A 86 24.52 -1.20 5.25
C GLY A 86 26.01 -1.39 4.93
N SER A 87 26.67 -2.43 5.43
CA SER A 87 28.08 -2.69 5.13
C SER A 87 28.29 -3.29 3.74
N ASP A 88 29.48 -3.05 3.18
CA ASP A 88 29.87 -3.60 1.88
C ASP A 88 30.42 -5.03 1.99
N SER A 89 30.55 -5.55 3.22
CA SER A 89 31.10 -6.88 3.52
C SER A 89 30.33 -8.01 2.83
N ILE A 90 29.03 -7.80 2.57
CA ILE A 90 28.16 -8.78 1.94
C ILE A 90 28.21 -8.75 0.40
N PHE A 91 28.82 -7.73 -0.21
CA PHE A 91 28.77 -7.52 -1.68
C PHE A 91 29.30 -8.68 -2.52
N PRO A 92 30.39 -9.36 -2.14
CA PRO A 92 30.87 -10.53 -2.88
C PRO A 92 29.84 -11.67 -2.92
N PHE A 93 28.91 -11.69 -1.98
CA PHE A 93 27.87 -12.71 -1.85
C PHE A 93 26.52 -12.31 -2.47
N LEU A 94 26.41 -11.09 -2.98
CA LEU A 94 25.20 -10.61 -3.64
C LEU A 94 25.39 -10.60 -5.15
N ASN A 95 24.36 -11.01 -5.88
CA ASN A 95 24.29 -10.91 -7.32
C ASN A 95 23.00 -10.18 -7.73
N VAL A 96 23.12 -9.21 -8.64
CA VAL A 96 21.94 -8.60 -9.28
C VAL A 96 21.56 -9.52 -10.44
N ASP A 97 20.54 -10.34 -10.22
CA ASP A 97 20.08 -11.33 -11.21
C ASP A 97 19.28 -10.65 -12.33
N ALA A 98 18.52 -9.61 -12.00
CA ALA A 98 17.65 -8.93 -12.96
C ALA A 98 17.36 -7.49 -12.56
N VAL A 99 17.28 -6.63 -13.58
CA VAL A 99 16.67 -5.31 -13.52
C VAL A 99 15.56 -5.30 -14.55
N ASP A 100 14.31 -5.31 -14.09
CA ASP A 100 13.14 -5.31 -14.95
C ASP A 100 12.48 -3.93 -14.89
N TYR A 101 12.19 -3.33 -16.05
CA TYR A 101 11.51 -2.05 -16.18
C TYR A 101 10.06 -2.26 -16.59
N CYS A 102 9.12 -1.66 -15.87
CA CYS A 102 7.72 -1.71 -16.22
C CYS A 102 7.43 -0.73 -17.36
N THR A 103 6.96 -1.24 -18.50
CA THR A 103 6.64 -0.41 -19.66
C THR A 103 5.29 0.29 -19.54
N PHE A 104 4.47 -0.16 -18.58
CA PHE A 104 3.10 0.28 -18.35
C PHE A 104 2.96 1.08 -17.03
N GLY A 105 1.87 1.84 -16.91
CA GLY A 105 1.55 2.60 -15.70
C GLY A 105 2.20 3.99 -15.62
N ASN A 106 1.89 4.73 -14.55
CA ASN A 106 2.27 6.13 -14.42
C ASN A 106 3.70 6.31 -13.89
N SER A 107 4.07 5.47 -12.92
CA SER A 107 5.35 5.55 -12.21
C SER A 107 6.47 4.75 -12.87
N LYS A 108 6.13 3.92 -13.89
CA LYS A 108 7.04 3.04 -14.65
C LYS A 108 8.19 2.50 -13.79
N PRO A 109 7.87 1.73 -12.75
CA PRO A 109 8.87 1.33 -11.76
C PRO A 109 9.92 0.37 -12.34
N PHE A 110 11.09 0.35 -11.74
CA PHE A 110 12.05 -0.75 -11.88
C PHE A 110 11.83 -1.77 -10.76
N ARG A 111 11.94 -3.05 -11.08
CA ARG A 111 11.96 -4.18 -10.16
C ARG A 111 13.34 -4.80 -10.20
N ILE A 112 14.02 -4.82 -9.07
CA ILE A 112 15.38 -5.33 -8.94
C ILE A 112 15.33 -6.68 -8.25
N LYS A 113 15.93 -7.71 -8.85
CA LYS A 113 16.11 -9.02 -8.23
C LYS A 113 17.54 -9.15 -7.74
N VAL A 114 17.73 -9.24 -6.44
CA VAL A 114 19.04 -9.48 -5.83
C VAL A 114 19.05 -10.85 -5.17
N ARG A 115 20.03 -11.68 -5.52
CA ARG A 115 20.21 -13.03 -5.00
C ARG A 115 21.44 -13.09 -4.09
N ASN A 116 21.29 -13.70 -2.94
CA ASN A 116 22.41 -14.07 -2.07
C ASN A 116 22.93 -15.45 -2.51
N ILE A 117 24.15 -15.49 -3.04
CA ILE A 117 24.73 -16.70 -3.62
C ILE A 117 25.09 -17.77 -2.58
N LEU A 118 25.17 -17.41 -1.29
CA LEU A 118 25.51 -18.35 -0.23
C LEU A 118 24.35 -19.30 0.10
N ASN A 119 23.11 -18.83 -0.04
CA ASN A 119 21.91 -19.59 0.31
C ASN A 119 20.89 -19.68 -0.84
N ASP A 120 21.23 -19.11 -2.00
CA ASP A 120 20.40 -19.04 -3.20
C ASP A 120 19.05 -18.32 -3.02
N ASN A 121 18.87 -17.60 -1.90
CA ASN A 121 17.67 -16.81 -1.65
C ASN A 121 17.72 -15.51 -2.44
N PHE A 122 16.58 -15.10 -2.99
CA PHE A 122 16.43 -13.82 -3.68
C PHE A 122 15.43 -12.91 -2.97
N THR A 123 15.65 -11.62 -3.13
CA THR A 123 14.76 -10.56 -2.66
C THR A 123 14.51 -9.59 -3.80
N TYR A 124 13.31 -9.01 -3.81
CA TYR A 124 12.97 -7.94 -4.72
C TYR A 124 12.87 -6.62 -3.96
N PHE A 125 13.28 -5.55 -4.62
CA PHE A 125 12.89 -4.20 -4.27
C PHE A 125 12.55 -3.42 -5.53
N TYR A 126 11.84 -2.31 -5.37
CA TYR A 126 11.42 -1.47 -6.48
C TYR A 126 12.08 -0.10 -6.38
N VAL A 127 12.50 0.43 -7.52
CA VAL A 127 12.96 1.82 -7.66
C VAL A 127 11.91 2.58 -8.46
N LYS A 128 11.38 3.65 -7.88
CA LYS A 128 10.28 4.45 -8.42
C LYS A 128 10.66 5.93 -8.36
N ARG A 129 10.02 6.74 -9.20
CA ARG A 129 9.97 8.19 -8.97
C ARG A 129 9.19 8.48 -7.69
N THR A 130 9.63 9.47 -6.93
CA THR A 130 8.93 9.90 -5.71
C THR A 130 7.57 10.51 -6.03
N ASP A 131 6.62 10.24 -5.16
CA ASP A 131 5.32 10.88 -5.14
C ASP A 131 4.89 11.05 -3.67
N ALA A 132 4.60 12.29 -3.26
CA ALA A 132 4.25 12.61 -1.87
C ALA A 132 3.01 11.83 -1.41
N SER A 133 2.00 11.69 -2.27
CA SER A 133 0.79 10.91 -1.99
C SER A 133 1.12 9.44 -1.70
N ARG A 134 1.97 8.79 -2.51
CA ARG A 134 2.49 7.43 -2.22
C ARG A 134 3.21 7.35 -0.88
N ILE A 135 4.08 8.31 -0.57
CA ILE A 135 4.85 8.33 0.69
C ILE A 135 3.93 8.45 1.91
N TYR A 136 2.89 9.30 1.84
CA TYR A 136 1.88 9.35 2.91
C TYR A 136 1.21 7.99 3.09
N GLY A 137 0.93 7.27 1.99
CA GLY A 137 0.30 5.96 2.03
C GLY A 137 1.18 4.90 2.68
N LEU A 138 2.47 4.89 2.33
CA LEU A 138 3.47 4.01 2.94
C LEU A 138 3.61 4.26 4.45
N GLU A 139 3.65 5.52 4.88
CA GLU A 139 3.75 5.86 6.31
C GLU A 139 2.46 5.53 7.07
N LEU A 140 1.29 5.78 6.49
CA LEU A 140 0.00 5.41 7.07
C LEU A 140 -0.15 3.89 7.17
N GLU A 141 0.25 3.13 6.16
CA GLU A 141 0.29 1.66 6.23
C GLU A 141 1.25 1.21 7.33
N HIS A 142 2.48 1.72 7.36
CA HIS A 142 3.47 1.35 8.38
C HIS A 142 2.99 1.58 9.82
N MET A 143 2.25 2.67 10.07
CA MET A 143 1.75 3.00 11.41
C MET A 143 0.42 2.31 11.76
N LEU A 144 -0.51 2.27 10.80
CA LEU A 144 -1.92 1.91 11.06
C LEU A 144 -2.28 0.48 10.63
N SER A 145 -1.41 -0.21 9.90
CA SER A 145 -1.56 -1.64 9.62
C SER A 145 -0.65 -2.50 10.51
N PRO A 146 -0.96 -3.81 10.67
CA PRO A 146 -0.11 -4.73 11.42
C PRO A 146 1.24 -5.05 10.80
N TYR A 147 1.54 -4.51 9.62
CA TYR A 147 2.76 -4.80 8.88
C TYR A 147 3.64 -3.57 8.81
N ASN A 148 4.91 -3.76 9.13
CA ASN A 148 5.92 -2.77 8.86
C ASN A 148 6.26 -2.75 7.36
N LEU A 149 6.59 -1.56 6.87
CA LEU A 149 7.10 -1.37 5.51
C LEU A 149 8.49 -0.78 5.59
N ASN A 150 9.37 -1.28 4.75
CA ASN A 150 10.69 -0.74 4.54
C ASN A 150 10.77 -0.02 3.21
N PHE A 151 11.10 1.26 3.26
CA PHE A 151 11.28 2.10 2.09
C PHE A 151 12.22 3.26 2.44
N LEU A 152 12.85 3.79 1.41
CA LEU A 152 13.84 4.85 1.47
C LEU A 152 13.54 5.90 0.39
N VAL A 153 13.82 7.16 0.69
CA VAL A 153 13.59 8.28 -0.22
C VAL A 153 14.85 9.14 -0.31
N TYR A 154 15.25 9.52 -1.51
CA TYR A 154 16.29 10.51 -1.73
C TYR A 154 16.08 11.25 -3.04
N GLY A 155 16.09 12.59 -2.99
CA GLY A 155 15.78 13.41 -4.15
C GLY A 155 14.42 13.06 -4.72
N ASP A 156 14.39 12.66 -5.99
CA ASP A 156 13.22 12.22 -6.73
C ASP A 156 13.07 10.70 -6.84
N THR A 157 13.85 9.95 -6.07
CA THR A 157 13.86 8.47 -6.09
C THR A 157 13.31 7.89 -4.80
N LEU A 158 12.37 6.96 -4.94
CA LEU A 158 11.77 6.14 -3.89
C LEU A 158 12.18 4.69 -4.11
N ILE A 159 12.74 4.08 -3.07
CA ILE A 159 13.07 2.66 -3.05
C ILE A 159 12.17 1.98 -2.04
N GLU A 160 11.48 0.92 -2.42
CA GLU A 160 10.57 0.18 -1.54
C GLU A 160 10.83 -1.33 -1.60
N GLU A 161 10.78 -1.98 -0.44
CA GLU A 161 10.88 -3.43 -0.34
C GLU A 161 9.65 -4.11 -0.96
N HIS A 162 9.86 -5.26 -1.59
CA HIS A 162 8.75 -6.04 -2.12
C HIS A 162 7.85 -6.61 -1.02
N ILE A 163 6.55 -6.36 -1.13
CA ILE A 163 5.55 -6.95 -0.25
C ILE A 163 5.17 -8.33 -0.78
N ALA A 164 5.72 -9.37 -0.15
CA ALA A 164 5.46 -10.75 -0.53
C ALA A 164 4.00 -11.18 -0.28
N GLY A 165 3.44 -11.93 -1.23
CA GLY A 165 2.14 -12.58 -1.15
C GLY A 165 1.63 -12.98 -2.53
N ILE A 166 0.50 -13.68 -2.57
CA ILE A 166 -0.15 -14.08 -3.84
C ILE A 166 -0.97 -12.89 -4.32
N PRO A 167 -0.76 -12.37 -5.56
CA PRO A 167 -1.61 -11.31 -6.12
C PRO A 167 -3.09 -11.68 -6.00
N GLY A 168 -3.93 -10.72 -5.58
CA GLY A 168 -5.32 -11.02 -5.24
C GLY A 168 -6.13 -11.54 -6.44
N ASP A 169 -5.86 -11.08 -7.65
CA ASP A 169 -6.45 -11.59 -8.89
C ASP A 169 -6.08 -13.05 -9.17
N VAL A 170 -4.80 -13.39 -9.04
CA VAL A 170 -4.28 -14.76 -9.15
C VAL A 170 -4.90 -15.64 -8.06
N PHE A 171 -4.93 -15.17 -6.81
CA PHE A 171 -5.53 -15.91 -5.71
C PHE A 171 -7.02 -16.20 -5.96
N ILE A 172 -7.79 -15.19 -6.35
CA ILE A 172 -9.23 -15.31 -6.64
C ILE A 172 -9.50 -16.29 -7.79
N LYS A 173 -8.61 -16.35 -8.79
CA LYS A 173 -8.73 -17.23 -9.96
C LYS A 173 -8.35 -18.68 -9.61
N ASP A 174 -7.18 -18.88 -9.01
CA ASP A 174 -6.52 -20.18 -9.01
C ASP A 174 -6.51 -20.88 -7.64
N PHE A 175 -6.70 -20.13 -6.54
CA PHE A 175 -6.59 -20.64 -5.16
C PHE A 175 -7.93 -20.63 -4.42
N LEU A 176 -8.71 -19.54 -4.54
CA LEU A 176 -10.01 -19.40 -3.89
C LEU A 176 -10.97 -20.58 -4.16
N PRO A 177 -11.07 -21.16 -5.38
CA PRO A 177 -11.91 -22.33 -5.63
C PRO A 177 -11.48 -23.60 -4.87
N LYS A 178 -10.21 -23.68 -4.46
CA LYS A 178 -9.63 -24.84 -3.76
C LYS A 178 -9.72 -24.71 -2.23
N CYS A 179 -10.03 -23.51 -1.72
CA CYS A 179 -10.17 -23.26 -0.30
C CYS A 179 -11.35 -24.04 0.29
N ASN A 180 -11.17 -24.56 1.50
CA ASN A 180 -12.24 -25.15 2.29
C ASN A 180 -13.16 -24.06 2.89
N GLU A 181 -14.23 -24.49 3.55
CA GLU A 181 -15.27 -23.59 4.07
C GLU A 181 -14.79 -22.68 5.21
N SER A 182 -13.87 -23.16 6.04
CA SER A 182 -13.25 -22.36 7.11
C SER A 182 -12.37 -21.26 6.53
N GLU A 183 -11.51 -21.62 5.57
CA GLU A 183 -10.62 -20.69 4.87
C GLU A 183 -11.40 -19.60 4.13
N LYS A 184 -12.48 -19.99 3.44
CA LYS A 184 -13.41 -19.05 2.78
C LYS A 184 -14.03 -18.07 3.77
N SER A 185 -14.43 -18.55 4.95
CA SER A 185 -15.03 -17.71 6.00
C SER A 185 -14.01 -16.73 6.58
N GLN A 186 -12.75 -17.17 6.75
CA GLN A 186 -11.67 -16.31 7.20
C GLN A 186 -11.30 -15.25 6.15
N LEU A 187 -11.22 -15.63 4.87
CA LEU A 187 -11.00 -14.70 3.76
C LEU A 187 -12.11 -13.65 3.66
N ALA A 188 -13.38 -14.06 3.84
CA ALA A 188 -14.50 -13.13 3.88
C ALA A 188 -14.36 -12.12 5.03
N LYS A 189 -14.03 -12.59 6.24
CA LYS A 189 -13.77 -11.72 7.41
C LYS A 189 -12.64 -10.72 7.11
N GLU A 190 -11.52 -11.20 6.58
CA GLU A 190 -10.36 -10.36 6.28
C GLU A 190 -10.63 -9.36 5.15
N PHE A 191 -11.47 -9.69 4.17
CA PHE A 191 -11.88 -8.74 3.13
C PHE A 191 -12.75 -7.61 3.67
N VAL A 192 -13.65 -7.89 4.64
CA VAL A 192 -14.40 -6.84 5.35
C VAL A 192 -13.44 -5.90 6.10
N LYS A 193 -12.47 -6.45 6.83
CA LYS A 193 -11.47 -5.68 7.57
C LYS A 193 -10.57 -4.85 6.64
N PHE A 194 -10.09 -5.45 5.56
CA PHE A 194 -9.28 -4.76 4.55
C PHE A 194 -10.03 -3.57 3.93
N ASN A 195 -11.32 -3.75 3.63
CA ASN A 195 -12.16 -2.69 3.08
C ASN A 195 -12.32 -1.50 4.05
N GLU A 196 -12.50 -1.74 5.35
CA GLU A 196 -12.52 -0.67 6.35
C GLU A 196 -11.16 0.01 6.51
N ARG A 197 -10.05 -0.75 6.52
CA ARG A 197 -8.70 -0.16 6.57
C ARG A 197 -8.45 0.79 5.41
N CYS A 198 -8.86 0.42 4.19
CA CYS A 198 -8.68 1.25 3.01
C CYS A 198 -9.52 2.53 3.13
N MET A 199 -10.76 2.41 3.57
CA MET A 199 -11.67 3.54 3.74
C MET A 199 -11.18 4.53 4.79
N ILE A 200 -10.82 4.07 5.99
CA ILE A 200 -10.39 4.93 7.11
C ILE A 200 -9.15 5.75 6.73
N ARG A 201 -8.24 5.14 5.98
CA ARG A 201 -6.97 5.76 5.61
C ARG A 201 -7.06 6.52 4.30
N LEU A 202 -8.19 6.49 3.60
CA LEU A 202 -8.33 7.03 2.24
C LEU A 202 -7.29 6.42 1.26
N LEU A 203 -7.13 5.11 1.30
CA LEU A 203 -6.29 4.34 0.36
C LEU A 203 -7.14 3.85 -0.83
N GLY A 204 -6.96 4.48 -1.98
CA GLY A 204 -7.77 4.25 -3.18
C GLY A 204 -7.28 3.10 -4.07
N ASP A 205 -8.07 2.78 -5.10
CA ASP A 205 -7.74 1.83 -6.19
C ASP A 205 -7.28 0.44 -5.75
N MET A 206 -7.95 -0.12 -4.75
CA MET A 206 -7.67 -1.46 -4.26
C MET A 206 -8.38 -2.55 -5.08
N ARG A 207 -8.08 -2.60 -6.38
CA ARG A 207 -8.43 -3.73 -7.25
C ARG A 207 -7.65 -4.98 -6.87
N SER A 208 -8.11 -6.15 -7.33
CA SER A 208 -7.53 -7.44 -6.94
C SER A 208 -6.04 -7.59 -7.25
N TYR A 209 -5.51 -6.89 -8.26
CA TYR A 209 -4.08 -6.89 -8.59
C TYR A 209 -3.24 -5.85 -7.81
N ASN A 210 -3.89 -4.98 -7.01
CA ASN A 210 -3.23 -3.94 -6.19
C ASN A 210 -3.10 -4.33 -4.70
N TYR A 211 -3.45 -5.56 -4.36
CA TYR A 211 -3.21 -6.15 -3.05
C TYR A 211 -2.77 -7.61 -3.19
N VAL A 212 -2.15 -8.14 -2.15
CA VAL A 212 -1.76 -9.55 -2.05
C VAL A 212 -2.51 -10.24 -0.91
N ILE A 213 -2.72 -11.54 -1.07
CA ILE A 213 -3.19 -12.45 -0.04
C ILE A 213 -1.99 -13.23 0.49
N VAL A 214 -1.77 -13.14 1.79
CA VAL A 214 -0.67 -13.80 2.50
C VAL A 214 -1.25 -14.97 3.31
N PRO A 215 -1.02 -16.23 2.90
CA PRO A 215 -1.30 -17.38 3.73
C PRO A 215 -0.18 -17.56 4.76
N THR A 216 -0.54 -17.73 6.04
CA THR A 216 0.39 -18.07 7.12
C THR A 216 -0.07 -19.38 7.74
N HIS A 217 0.78 -20.41 7.72
CA HIS A 217 0.50 -21.67 8.40
C HIS A 217 0.58 -21.45 9.92
N ASP A 218 -0.53 -21.72 10.61
CA ASP A 218 -0.65 -21.65 12.07
C ASP A 218 -1.13 -23.00 12.59
N PHE A 219 -0.21 -23.77 13.17
CA PHE A 219 -0.42 -25.17 13.57
C PHE A 219 -1.05 -26.04 12.46
N ASP A 220 -2.34 -26.33 12.59
CA ASP A 220 -3.14 -27.23 11.76
C ASP A 220 -4.01 -26.48 10.72
N HIS A 221 -3.97 -25.15 10.68
CA HIS A 221 -4.78 -24.36 9.76
C HIS A 221 -3.96 -23.24 9.09
N VAL A 222 -4.56 -22.60 8.08
CA VAL A 222 -3.96 -21.47 7.37
C VAL A 222 -4.71 -20.21 7.76
N VAL A 223 -3.96 -19.18 8.13
CA VAL A 223 -4.46 -17.82 8.38
C VAL A 223 -4.18 -16.95 7.17
N TYR A 224 -5.24 -16.50 6.50
CA TYR A 224 -5.12 -15.56 5.38
C TYR A 224 -5.12 -14.12 5.86
N LYS A 225 -4.30 -13.28 5.23
CA LYS A 225 -4.26 -11.83 5.45
C LYS A 225 -4.22 -11.09 4.13
N ILE A 226 -4.85 -9.92 4.06
CA ILE A 226 -4.85 -9.08 2.85
C ILE A 226 -4.00 -7.83 3.11
N ARG A 227 -3.01 -7.60 2.24
CA ARG A 227 -2.07 -6.49 2.30
C ARG A 227 -2.12 -5.67 1.02
N ALA A 228 -2.25 -4.35 1.13
CA ALA A 228 -2.10 -3.47 -0.01
C ALA A 228 -0.64 -3.45 -0.50
N ILE A 229 -0.46 -3.35 -1.82
CA ILE A 229 0.87 -3.23 -2.44
C ILE A 229 1.00 -1.97 -3.29
N ASP A 230 -0.13 -1.34 -3.65
CA ASP A 230 -0.15 -0.07 -4.34
C ASP A 230 -0.66 1.05 -3.43
N PHE A 231 0.07 2.16 -3.39
CA PHE A 231 -0.26 3.35 -2.61
C PHE A 231 -0.36 4.61 -3.51
N ASP A 232 -0.37 4.43 -4.83
CA ASP A 232 -0.42 5.53 -5.80
C ASP A 232 -1.74 6.33 -5.75
N GLN A 233 -2.80 5.81 -5.15
CA GLN A 233 -4.11 6.50 -5.04
C GLN A 233 -4.46 6.88 -3.60
N GLN A 234 -3.43 7.10 -2.77
CA GLN A 234 -3.59 7.56 -1.40
C GLN A 234 -4.07 9.03 -1.37
N CYS A 235 -5.18 9.30 -0.69
CA CYS A 235 -5.69 10.66 -0.45
C CYS A 235 -5.77 11.50 -1.74
N TYR A 236 -6.41 10.99 -2.81
CA TYR A 236 -6.51 11.72 -4.07
C TYR A 236 -7.94 11.83 -4.61
N GLU A 237 -8.65 10.72 -4.76
CA GLU A 237 -9.95 10.66 -5.43
C GLU A 237 -11.10 11.28 -4.60
N GLY A 238 -12.07 11.92 -5.26
CA GLY A 238 -13.23 12.54 -4.60
C GLY A 238 -14.37 11.56 -4.25
N LYS A 239 -14.38 10.40 -4.89
CA LYS A 239 -15.45 9.40 -4.73
C LYS A 239 -15.12 8.47 -3.57
N LEU A 240 -15.93 8.48 -2.50
CA LEU A 240 -15.74 7.60 -1.35
C LEU A 240 -15.69 6.10 -1.73
N LYS A 241 -16.41 5.71 -2.78
CA LYS A 241 -16.43 4.33 -3.29
C LYS A 241 -15.05 3.83 -3.76
N VAL A 242 -14.15 4.71 -4.17
CA VAL A 242 -12.78 4.33 -4.60
C VAL A 242 -11.97 3.82 -3.42
N TYR A 243 -12.21 4.32 -2.21
CA TYR A 243 -11.53 3.89 -0.99
C TYR A 243 -12.13 2.61 -0.39
N ARG A 244 -13.07 1.98 -1.09
CA ARG A 244 -13.82 0.82 -0.63
C ARG A 244 -13.68 -0.33 -1.63
N PRO A 245 -12.70 -1.24 -1.44
CA PRO A 245 -12.40 -2.36 -2.34
C PRO A 245 -13.62 -3.11 -2.90
N GLN A 246 -14.70 -3.24 -2.12
CA GLN A 246 -15.94 -3.90 -2.53
C GLN A 246 -16.62 -3.32 -3.78
N PHE A 247 -16.30 -2.09 -4.22
CA PHE A 247 -16.92 -1.49 -5.40
C PHE A 247 -16.16 -1.74 -6.70
N PHE A 248 -14.96 -2.33 -6.65
CA PHE A 248 -14.23 -2.73 -7.85
C PHE A 248 -14.76 -4.05 -8.40
N LYS A 249 -14.93 -4.12 -9.72
CA LYS A 249 -15.50 -5.29 -10.41
C LYS A 249 -14.59 -6.51 -10.26
N GLU A 250 -13.29 -6.26 -10.25
CA GLU A 250 -12.22 -7.22 -10.05
C GLU A 250 -12.37 -7.97 -8.70
N ASN A 251 -12.99 -7.33 -7.71
CA ASN A 251 -13.22 -7.91 -6.38
C ASN A 251 -14.60 -8.58 -6.24
N TYR A 252 -15.38 -8.71 -7.31
CA TYR A 252 -16.75 -9.23 -7.26
C TYR A 252 -16.85 -10.60 -6.58
N LYS A 253 -15.92 -11.52 -6.86
CA LYS A 253 -15.89 -12.85 -6.23
C LYS A 253 -15.67 -12.77 -4.71
N MET A 254 -14.85 -11.84 -4.23
CA MET A 254 -14.65 -11.62 -2.79
C MET A 254 -15.90 -11.02 -2.14
N VAL A 255 -16.61 -10.12 -2.84
CA VAL A 255 -17.88 -9.57 -2.35
C VAL A 255 -18.95 -10.66 -2.24
N MET A 256 -19.04 -11.55 -3.23
CA MET A 256 -19.95 -12.70 -3.18
C MET A 256 -19.59 -13.67 -2.06
N LEU A 257 -18.30 -13.91 -1.83
CA LEU A 257 -17.81 -14.72 -0.71
C LEU A 257 -18.28 -14.15 0.64
N VAL A 258 -18.16 -12.83 0.84
CA VAL A 258 -18.67 -12.15 2.04
C VAL A 258 -20.18 -12.34 2.18
N LYS A 259 -20.93 -12.16 1.10
CA LYS A 259 -22.40 -12.31 1.10
C LYS A 259 -22.83 -13.75 1.44
N GLU A 260 -22.07 -14.74 0.99
CA GLU A 260 -22.36 -16.15 1.21
C GLU A 260 -21.98 -16.61 2.63
N LYS A 261 -20.82 -16.17 3.14
CA LYS A 261 -20.26 -16.67 4.41
C LYS A 261 -20.67 -15.88 5.64
N LEU A 262 -20.96 -14.59 5.50
CA LEU A 262 -21.15 -13.70 6.65
C LEU A 262 -22.56 -13.13 6.72
N GLN A 263 -23.13 -13.21 7.92
CA GLN A 263 -24.36 -12.47 8.25
C GLN A 263 -24.04 -10.99 8.47
N ARG A 264 -25.06 -10.14 8.31
CA ARG A 264 -24.91 -8.68 8.48
C ARG A 264 -24.31 -8.29 9.83
N ASN A 265 -24.77 -8.90 10.92
CA ASN A 265 -24.26 -8.62 12.26
C ASN A 265 -22.76 -8.96 12.39
N SER A 266 -22.30 -10.06 11.77
CA SER A 266 -20.88 -10.42 11.75
C SER A 266 -20.06 -9.42 10.94
N VAL A 267 -20.59 -8.95 9.80
CA VAL A 267 -19.94 -7.90 9.01
C VAL A 267 -19.77 -6.64 9.84
N ASP A 268 -20.83 -6.17 10.49
CA ASP A 268 -20.78 -4.94 11.29
C ASP A 268 -19.86 -5.09 12.50
N GLN A 269 -19.85 -6.25 13.16
CA GLN A 269 -18.88 -6.59 14.20
C GLN A 269 -17.43 -6.48 13.69
N TYR A 270 -17.11 -7.07 12.53
CA TYR A 270 -15.74 -7.04 12.00
C TYR A 270 -15.29 -5.64 11.60
N LYS A 271 -16.22 -4.76 11.17
CA LYS A 271 -15.91 -3.35 10.93
C LYS A 271 -15.54 -2.64 12.23
N ILE A 272 -16.32 -2.86 13.29
CA ILE A 272 -16.06 -2.26 14.61
C ILE A 272 -14.72 -2.76 15.16
N GLU A 273 -14.45 -4.06 15.08
CA GLU A 273 -13.15 -4.63 15.48
C GLU A 273 -11.99 -3.94 14.76
N GLU A 274 -12.11 -3.74 13.44
CA GLU A 274 -11.04 -3.10 12.67
C GLU A 274 -10.87 -1.63 13.04
N ARG A 275 -11.97 -0.87 13.19
CA ARG A 275 -11.93 0.54 13.62
C ARG A 275 -11.29 0.69 15.00
N SER A 276 -11.60 -0.20 15.95
CA SER A 276 -10.99 -0.21 17.28
C SER A 276 -9.49 -0.54 17.22
N ILE A 277 -9.06 -1.46 16.35
CA ILE A 277 -7.63 -1.75 16.16
C ILE A 277 -6.90 -0.53 15.58
N VAL A 278 -7.49 0.12 14.57
CA VAL A 278 -6.92 1.33 13.95
C VAL A 278 -6.86 2.48 14.96
N ALA A 279 -7.90 2.70 15.77
CA ALA A 279 -7.91 3.72 16.82
C ALA A 279 -6.76 3.52 17.82
N LYS A 280 -6.55 2.28 18.29
CA LYS A 280 -5.43 1.94 19.18
C LYS A 280 -4.07 2.21 18.52
N ARG A 281 -3.93 1.92 17.21
CA ARG A 281 -2.70 2.21 16.45
C ARG A 281 -2.45 3.70 16.25
N ILE A 282 -3.50 4.50 16.04
CA ILE A 282 -3.40 5.97 15.99
C ILE A 282 -2.83 6.47 17.32
N LEU A 283 -3.34 5.98 18.45
CA LEU A 283 -2.86 6.35 19.78
C LEU A 283 -1.40 5.92 20.00
N SER A 284 -1.05 4.67 19.68
CA SER A 284 0.31 4.14 19.90
C SER A 284 1.36 4.76 18.98
N SER A 285 0.97 5.24 17.79
CA SER A 285 1.87 5.95 16.86
C SER A 285 2.29 7.33 17.37
N GLY A 286 1.58 7.87 18.37
CA GLY A 286 2.00 9.02 19.16
C GLY A 286 2.39 10.24 18.32
N ASN A 287 3.64 10.69 18.47
CA ASN A 287 4.14 11.89 17.80
C ASN A 287 4.37 11.71 16.30
N ARG A 288 4.63 10.47 15.83
CA ARG A 288 4.91 10.22 14.41
C ARG A 288 3.71 10.53 13.54
N ILE A 289 2.55 9.96 13.88
CA ILE A 289 1.32 10.24 13.15
C ILE A 289 0.90 11.71 13.26
N LYS A 290 1.05 12.34 14.44
CA LYS A 290 0.76 13.78 14.61
C LYS A 290 1.60 14.65 13.67
N ARG A 291 2.90 14.36 13.55
CA ARG A 291 3.79 15.07 12.63
C ARG A 291 3.36 14.84 11.17
N LEU A 292 3.15 13.60 10.75
CA LEU A 292 2.70 13.28 9.39
C LEU A 292 1.41 14.02 9.03
N ILE A 293 0.42 13.99 9.93
CA ILE A 293 -0.86 14.66 9.74
C ILE A 293 -0.72 16.18 9.69
N SER A 294 0.16 16.78 10.50
CA SER A 294 0.42 18.22 10.42
C SER A 294 1.00 18.67 9.07
N ILE A 295 1.73 17.78 8.40
CA ILE A 295 2.35 18.05 7.11
C ILE A 295 1.32 17.91 5.99
N VAL A 296 0.64 16.76 5.92
CA VAL A 296 -0.34 16.46 4.86
C VAL A 296 -1.50 17.46 4.84
N LYS A 297 -1.90 18.01 6.00
CA LYS A 297 -2.92 19.07 6.10
C LYS A 297 -2.56 20.33 5.31
N THR A 298 -1.27 20.61 5.14
CA THR A 298 -0.78 21.80 4.43
C THR A 298 -0.26 21.48 3.03
N ASP A 299 -0.39 20.24 2.59
CA ASP A 299 0.12 19.77 1.30
C ASP A 299 -0.98 19.75 0.25
N ASP A 300 -0.61 20.00 -1.00
CA ASP A 300 -1.53 19.98 -2.13
C ASP A 300 -1.38 18.67 -2.90
N ILE A 301 -2.17 17.67 -2.50
CA ILE A 301 -2.11 16.29 -3.02
C ILE A 301 -3.41 15.86 -3.70
N SER A 302 -4.29 16.80 -4.02
CA SER A 302 -5.56 16.55 -4.72
C SER A 302 -6.02 17.83 -5.43
N ASN A 303 -7.29 17.89 -5.85
CA ASN A 303 -7.90 19.09 -6.42
C ASN A 303 -9.17 19.45 -5.65
N ASP A 304 -9.61 20.70 -5.76
CA ASP A 304 -10.77 21.24 -5.03
C ASP A 304 -12.05 20.44 -5.26
N ASP A 305 -12.30 19.98 -6.50
CA ASP A 305 -13.46 19.15 -6.83
C ASP A 305 -13.46 17.84 -6.04
N ASN A 306 -12.31 17.17 -5.98
CA ASN A 306 -12.14 15.92 -5.24
C ASN A 306 -12.30 16.14 -3.73
N ILE A 307 -11.73 17.23 -3.20
CA ILE A 307 -11.82 17.57 -1.78
C ILE A 307 -13.28 17.83 -1.40
N ALA A 308 -13.99 18.70 -2.14
CA ALA A 308 -15.39 19.02 -1.90
C ALA A 308 -16.29 17.79 -1.99
N ALA A 309 -16.11 16.96 -3.03
CA ALA A 309 -16.90 15.74 -3.21
C ALA A 309 -16.66 14.72 -2.09
N LEU A 310 -15.41 14.47 -1.70
CA LEU A 310 -15.10 13.50 -0.65
C LEU A 310 -15.58 13.97 0.72
N SER A 311 -15.35 15.25 1.05
CA SER A 311 -15.86 15.88 2.26
C SER A 311 -17.37 15.72 2.39
N GLN A 312 -18.11 15.99 1.31
CA GLN A 312 -19.57 15.83 1.31
C GLN A 312 -19.97 14.35 1.49
N HIS A 313 -19.33 13.41 0.78
CA HIS A 313 -19.63 11.98 0.93
C HIS A 313 -19.36 11.46 2.35
N ILE A 314 -18.28 11.91 3.00
CA ILE A 314 -17.96 11.49 4.37
C ILE A 314 -18.90 12.17 5.37
N TYR A 315 -19.28 13.44 5.15
CA TYR A 315 -20.34 14.08 5.93
C TYR A 315 -21.65 13.30 5.84
N ASP A 316 -22.08 12.90 4.64
CA ASP A 316 -23.31 12.13 4.46
C ASP A 316 -23.27 10.76 5.16
N LEU A 317 -22.06 10.17 5.30
CA LEU A 317 -21.86 8.91 6.00
C LEU A 317 -21.82 9.05 7.52
N THR A 318 -21.22 10.12 8.04
CA THR A 318 -20.87 10.26 9.47
C THR A 318 -21.72 11.28 10.22
N GLY A 319 -22.37 12.21 9.51
CA GLY A 319 -23.05 13.36 10.08
C GLY A 319 -22.14 14.44 10.68
N ASP A 320 -20.81 14.26 10.65
CA ASP A 320 -19.86 15.16 11.29
C ASP A 320 -19.66 16.43 10.43
N ILE A 321 -20.22 17.55 10.90
CA ILE A 321 -20.28 18.82 10.16
C ILE A 321 -18.89 19.41 9.87
N ASP A 322 -17.86 19.00 10.59
CA ASP A 322 -16.51 19.52 10.40
C ASP A 322 -15.92 19.12 9.04
N PHE A 323 -16.38 18.01 8.43
CA PHE A 323 -15.96 17.64 7.07
C PHE A 323 -16.32 18.69 6.01
N LYS A 324 -17.41 19.46 6.22
CA LYS A 324 -17.80 20.54 5.30
C LYS A 324 -16.83 21.72 5.30
N LYS A 325 -15.95 21.82 6.29
CA LYS A 325 -15.00 22.92 6.46
C LYS A 325 -13.62 22.61 5.89
N CYS A 326 -13.37 21.36 5.46
CA CYS A 326 -12.08 20.97 4.90
C CYS A 326 -11.77 21.71 3.60
N LYS A 327 -10.54 22.19 3.50
CA LYS A 327 -9.98 22.87 2.33
C LYS A 327 -8.87 22.07 1.67
N THR A 328 -8.27 21.12 2.38
CA THR A 328 -7.25 20.23 1.83
C THR A 328 -7.60 18.77 2.04
N MET A 329 -7.07 17.88 1.21
CA MET A 329 -7.28 16.44 1.37
C MET A 329 -6.65 15.92 2.67
N GLY A 330 -5.56 16.54 3.13
CA GLY A 330 -4.98 16.23 4.43
C GLY A 330 -5.88 16.59 5.61
N GLU A 331 -6.71 17.63 5.51
CA GLU A 331 -7.73 17.94 6.51
C GLU A 331 -8.84 16.88 6.54
N VAL A 332 -9.27 16.40 5.38
CA VAL A 332 -10.24 15.28 5.28
C VAL A 332 -9.68 14.02 5.95
N LEU A 333 -8.43 13.66 5.64
CA LEU A 333 -7.75 12.53 6.29
C LEU A 333 -7.65 12.74 7.80
N ALA A 334 -7.23 13.93 8.25
CA ALA A 334 -7.06 14.23 9.67
C ALA A 334 -8.38 14.06 10.45
N LEU A 335 -9.48 14.60 9.92
CA LEU A 335 -10.80 14.44 10.53
C LEU A 335 -11.30 13.00 10.50
N ALA A 336 -11.04 12.25 9.41
CA ALA A 336 -11.41 10.84 9.34
C ALA A 336 -10.70 10.00 10.42
N LEU A 337 -9.40 10.21 10.61
CA LEU A 337 -8.63 9.53 11.65
C LEU A 337 -9.05 9.96 13.06
N ASP A 338 -9.31 11.25 13.27
CA ASP A 338 -9.80 11.76 14.56
C ASP A 338 -11.20 11.23 14.90
N PHE A 339 -12.10 11.17 13.91
CA PHE A 339 -13.42 10.55 14.06
C PHE A 339 -13.30 9.08 14.50
N VAL A 340 -12.43 8.30 13.85
CA VAL A 340 -12.21 6.89 14.23
C VAL A 340 -11.62 6.79 15.63
N LYS A 341 -10.65 7.64 15.98
CA LYS A 341 -10.06 7.66 17.31
C LYS A 341 -11.13 7.95 18.38
N ARG A 342 -11.85 9.07 18.27
CA ARG A 342 -12.86 9.51 19.26
C ARG A 342 -13.98 8.50 19.48
N ASN A 343 -14.42 7.83 18.43
CA ASN A 343 -15.57 6.93 18.50
C ASN A 343 -15.20 5.48 18.85
N TYR A 344 -13.92 5.09 18.75
CA TYR A 344 -13.51 3.69 18.89
C TYR A 344 -12.32 3.45 19.84
N GLU A 345 -11.79 4.47 20.51
CA GLU A 345 -10.69 4.32 21.48
C GLU A 345 -11.08 3.51 22.72
N ASP A 346 -12.29 3.71 23.25
CA ASP A 346 -12.78 3.05 24.47
C ASP A 346 -13.65 1.82 24.21
N VAL A 347 -13.79 1.42 22.94
CA VAL A 347 -14.63 0.28 22.59
C VAL A 347 -13.97 -1.01 23.10
N SER A 348 -14.55 -1.56 24.18
CA SER A 348 -14.18 -2.86 24.72
C SER A 348 -14.85 -3.99 23.94
N MET A 349 -14.19 -5.15 23.82
CA MET A 349 -14.78 -6.35 23.19
C MET A 349 -16.13 -6.74 23.82
N LYS A 350 -16.33 -6.43 25.11
CA LYS A 350 -17.57 -6.69 25.85
C LYS A 350 -18.72 -5.81 25.36
N GLN A 351 -18.49 -4.53 25.08
CA GLN A 351 -19.51 -3.61 24.55
C GLN A 351 -19.89 -3.93 23.09
N ILE A 352 -18.95 -4.46 22.30
CA ILE A 352 -19.20 -4.92 20.93
C ILE A 352 -20.15 -6.13 20.95
N ILE A 353 -19.89 -7.12 21.80
CA ILE A 353 -20.71 -8.34 21.92
C ILE A 353 -22.12 -8.03 22.44
N GLU A 354 -22.27 -7.00 23.29
CA GLU A 354 -23.56 -6.58 23.85
C GLU A 354 -24.41 -5.68 22.91
N ASN A 355 -24.00 -5.42 21.66
CA ASN A 355 -24.70 -4.55 20.69
C ASN A 355 -25.05 -3.14 21.24
N LYS A 356 -24.24 -2.61 22.17
CA LYS A 356 -24.48 -1.29 22.79
C LYS A 356 -23.95 -0.10 21.97
N ILE A 357 -23.53 -0.33 20.73
CA ILE A 357 -23.01 0.70 19.83
C ILE A 357 -24.04 0.90 18.72
N ASN A 358 -24.71 2.06 18.72
CA ASN A 358 -25.52 2.48 17.57
C ASN A 358 -24.56 2.86 16.44
N LEU A 359 -24.74 2.22 15.27
CA LEU A 359 -23.92 2.38 14.07
C LEU A 359 -24.05 3.76 13.43
#